data_AF-C7TYZ6-F1
#
_entry.id   AF-C7TYZ6-F1
#
_cell.length_a   1.000
_cell.length_b   1.000
_cell.length_c   1.000
_cell.angle_alpha   90.00
_cell.angle_beta   90.00
_cell.angle_gamma   90.00
#
_symmetry.space_group_name_H-M   'P 1'
#
loop_
_entity.id
_entity.type
_entity.pdbx_description
1 polymer ?
#
loop_
_entity_poly.entity_id
_entity_poly.type
_entity_poly.pdbx_seq_one_letter_code
_entity_poly.pdbx_strand_id
1 'polypeptide(L)'
;MVDAEQSYFQPAIRRLIMEMMRLFNKDKAVIFGTYQCYLKETLESLRHDLNHAATENFYFGAKLVRGAYIDQERARAKELGYEDPICTDFNATTLMYESCLEEVLKAIKKCKTGQVSVMIASHNEDTVQFALKKSSWLFCI
;
A
#
# COMPACT_ATOMS: atom_id res chain seq x y z
N MET A 1 -10.93 -0.76 8.07
CA MET A 1 -10.16 -1.03 6.83
C MET A 1 -11.06 -0.77 5.66
N VAL A 2 -10.57 -0.05 4.65
CA VAL A 2 -11.29 0.22 3.40
C VAL A 2 -10.58 -0.56 2.29
N ASP A 3 -11.34 -1.39 1.59
CA ASP A 3 -10.80 -2.19 0.49
C ASP A 3 -10.60 -1.34 -0.77
N ALA A 4 -9.71 -1.83 -1.61
CA ALA A 4 -9.32 -1.19 -2.84
C ALA A 4 -10.11 -1.83 -4.00
N GLU A 5 -10.77 -0.98 -4.79
CA GLU A 5 -11.50 -1.37 -6.00
C GLU A 5 -10.66 -1.22 -7.29
N GLN A 6 -11.29 -1.09 -8.45
CA GLN A 6 -10.60 -0.82 -9.71
C GLN A 6 -9.87 0.53 -9.69
N SER A 7 -8.77 0.62 -10.43
CA SER A 7 -7.82 1.74 -10.48
C SER A 7 -8.50 3.10 -10.70
N TYR A 8 -9.52 3.15 -11.55
CA TYR A 8 -10.24 4.37 -11.89
C TYR A 8 -11.16 4.89 -10.77
N PHE A 9 -11.49 4.08 -9.77
CA PHE A 9 -12.18 4.54 -8.55
C PHE A 9 -11.20 4.93 -7.44
N GLN A 10 -9.94 4.47 -7.51
CA GLN A 10 -8.96 4.65 -6.44
C GLN A 10 -8.66 6.10 -6.07
N PRO A 11 -8.60 7.07 -7.00
CA PRO A 11 -8.36 8.46 -6.62
C PRO A 11 -9.39 8.99 -5.61
N ALA A 12 -10.67 8.68 -5.82
CA ALA A 12 -11.74 9.11 -4.92
C ALA A 12 -11.71 8.35 -3.58
N ILE A 13 -11.57 7.02 -3.63
CA ILE A 13 -11.49 6.17 -2.45
C ILE A 13 -10.31 6.57 -1.56
N ARG A 14 -9.12 6.72 -2.16
CA ARG A 14 -7.89 7.12 -1.49
C ARG A 14 -8.03 8.50 -0.85
N ARG A 15 -8.62 9.48 -1.56
CA ARG A 15 -8.86 10.82 -1.00
C ARG A 15 -9.72 10.77 0.25
N LEU A 16 -10.81 9.99 0.22
CA LEU A 16 -11.68 9.79 1.38
C LEU A 16 -10.93 9.14 2.53
N ILE A 17 -10.19 8.06 2.26
CA ILE A 17 -9.40 7.34 3.27
C ILE A 17 -8.40 8.29 3.96
N MET A 18 -7.67 9.10 3.20
CA MET A 18 -6.68 10.03 3.75
C MET A 18 -7.33 11.07 4.67
N GLU A 19 -8.48 11.62 4.29
CA GLU A 19 -9.22 12.53 5.18
C GLU A 19 -9.75 11.80 6.42
N MET A 20 -10.23 10.56 6.30
CA MET A 20 -10.66 9.77 7.45
C MET A 20 -9.48 9.45 8.39
N MET A 21 -8.30 9.12 7.87
CA MET A 21 -7.09 8.94 8.68
C MET A 21 -6.73 10.24 9.39
N ARG A 22 -6.74 11.38 8.68
CA ARG A 22 -6.46 12.68 9.27
C ARG A 22 -7.41 13.00 10.43
N LEU A 23 -8.70 12.67 10.32
CA LEU A 23 -9.71 12.95 11.34
C LEU A 23 -9.65 11.96 12.52
N PHE A 24 -9.44 10.67 12.26
CA PHE A 24 -9.66 9.62 13.27
C PHE A 24 -8.39 8.91 13.75
N ASN A 25 -7.30 8.91 12.96
CA ASN A 25 -6.04 8.28 13.36
C ASN A 25 -5.16 9.25 14.15
N LYS A 26 -5.61 9.65 15.35
CA LYS A 26 -4.93 10.65 16.19
C LYS A 26 -3.85 10.09 17.11
N ASP A 27 -4.11 8.93 17.70
CA ASP A 27 -3.20 8.29 18.68
C ASP A 27 -2.76 6.88 18.25
N LYS A 28 -3.47 6.31 17.29
CA LYS A 28 -3.19 5.00 16.69
C LYS A 28 -3.82 4.90 15.30
N ALA A 29 -3.27 4.05 14.45
CA ALA A 29 -3.89 3.75 13.16
C ALA A 29 -5.15 2.89 13.38
N VAL A 30 -6.34 3.45 13.13
CA VAL A 30 -7.62 2.72 13.16
C VAL A 30 -8.23 2.57 11.76
N ILE A 31 -8.06 3.58 10.92
CA ILE A 31 -8.38 3.54 9.50
C ILE A 31 -7.15 3.06 8.73
N PHE A 32 -7.36 2.09 7.85
CA PHE A 32 -6.36 1.52 6.97
C PHE A 32 -6.84 1.60 5.53
N GLY A 33 -5.98 2.10 4.65
CA GLY A 33 -6.18 2.10 3.21
C GLY A 33 -5.49 0.91 2.56
N THR A 34 -6.11 0.34 1.53
CA THR A 34 -5.56 -0.81 0.81
C THR A 34 -4.79 -0.35 -0.42
N TYR A 35 -3.54 -0.80 -0.56
CA TYR A 35 -2.64 -0.53 -1.68
C TYR A 35 -2.46 -1.80 -2.50
N GLN A 36 -2.77 -1.72 -3.78
CA GLN A 36 -2.72 -2.87 -4.69
C GLN A 36 -1.40 -2.88 -5.47
N CYS A 37 -0.47 -3.75 -5.09
CA CYS A 37 0.89 -3.77 -5.61
C CYS A 37 1.02 -4.33 -7.04
N TYR A 38 -0.05 -4.78 -7.68
CA TYR A 38 -0.07 -5.05 -9.12
C TYR A 38 -0.11 -3.79 -9.99
N LEU A 39 -0.43 -2.61 -9.44
CA LEU A 39 -0.42 -1.35 -10.21
C LEU A 39 0.99 -0.75 -10.20
N LYS A 40 1.41 -0.23 -11.37
CA LYS A 40 2.71 0.43 -11.55
C LYS A 40 2.89 1.67 -10.66
N GLU A 41 1.79 2.36 -10.33
CA GLU A 41 1.81 3.63 -9.58
C GLU A 41 1.79 3.46 -8.05
N THR A 42 1.63 2.23 -7.55
CA THR A 42 1.35 1.99 -6.13
C THR A 42 2.47 2.46 -5.22
N LEU A 43 3.73 2.26 -5.60
CA LEU A 43 4.88 2.68 -4.79
C LEU A 43 4.92 4.21 -4.62
N GLU A 44 4.76 4.95 -5.71
CA GLU A 44 4.79 6.42 -5.68
C GLU A 44 3.59 6.97 -4.92
N SER A 45 2.41 6.37 -5.10
CA SER A 45 1.21 6.72 -4.33
C SER A 45 1.40 6.51 -2.84
N LEU A 46 1.94 5.36 -2.44
CA LEU A 46 2.23 5.03 -1.06
C LEU A 46 3.25 6.01 -0.43
N ARG A 47 4.32 6.35 -1.15
CA ARG A 47 5.32 7.34 -0.72
C ARG A 47 4.69 8.71 -0.49
N HIS A 48 3.84 9.14 -1.42
CA HIS A 48 3.11 10.40 -1.29
C HIS A 48 2.24 10.43 -0.03
N ASP A 49 1.47 9.37 0.22
CA ASP A 49 0.57 9.30 1.38
C ASP A 49 1.33 9.22 2.70
N LEU A 50 2.43 8.47 2.75
CA LEU A 50 3.32 8.43 3.91
C LEU A 50 3.87 9.83 4.23
N ASN A 51 4.32 10.56 3.22
CA ASN A 51 4.84 11.91 3.39
C ASN A 51 3.74 12.90 3.80
N HIS A 52 2.53 12.77 3.24
CA HIS A 52 1.38 13.57 3.63
C HIS A 52 1.03 13.35 5.11
N ALA A 53 0.92 12.08 5.53
CA ALA A 53 0.65 11.72 6.92
C ALA A 53 1.72 12.23 7.89
N ALA A 54 2.99 12.17 7.50
CA ALA A 54 4.08 12.71 8.29
C ALA A 54 4.01 14.24 8.42
N THR A 55 3.70 14.93 7.32
CA THR A 55 3.61 16.39 7.26
C THR A 55 2.46 16.92 8.12
N GLU A 56 1.30 16.26 8.07
CA GLU A 56 0.11 16.64 8.85
C GLU A 56 0.02 15.95 10.22
N ASN A 57 1.03 15.13 10.55
CA ASN A 57 1.20 14.48 11.84
C ASN A 57 -0.02 13.67 12.30
N PHE A 58 -0.56 12.82 11.42
CA PHE A 58 -1.55 11.79 11.78
C PHE A 58 -0.99 10.38 11.61
N TYR A 59 -1.63 9.40 12.23
CA TYR A 59 -1.17 8.01 12.22
C TYR A 59 -1.58 7.34 10.90
N PHE A 60 -0.62 6.79 10.18
CA PHE A 60 -0.83 6.19 8.86
C PHE A 60 -1.07 4.68 8.97
N GLY A 61 -2.06 4.17 8.24
CA GLY A 61 -2.40 2.75 8.18
C GLY A 61 -2.44 2.23 6.74
N ALA A 62 -1.55 1.32 6.37
CA ALA A 62 -1.56 0.69 5.06
C ALA A 62 -1.87 -0.81 5.15
N LYS A 63 -2.68 -1.31 4.22
CA LYS A 63 -2.82 -2.74 3.92
C LYS A 63 -2.24 -2.99 2.54
N LEU A 64 -1.22 -3.84 2.45
CA LEU A 64 -0.61 -4.21 1.18
C LEU A 64 -1.23 -5.51 0.66
N VAL A 65 -1.76 -5.47 -0.56
CA VAL A 65 -2.28 -6.64 -1.29
C VAL A 65 -1.63 -6.72 -2.67
N ARG A 66 -1.66 -7.89 -3.31
CA ARG A 66 -1.28 -7.97 -4.74
C ARG A 66 -2.30 -7.24 -5.61
N GLY A 67 -3.58 -7.60 -5.49
CA GLY A 67 -4.67 -7.03 -6.29
C GLY A 67 -5.67 -8.11 -6.68
N ALA A 68 -6.88 -7.71 -7.09
CA ALA A 68 -7.97 -8.64 -7.41
C ALA A 68 -8.58 -8.45 -8.82
N TYR A 69 -8.30 -7.32 -9.48
CA TYR A 69 -9.02 -6.90 -10.69
C TYR A 69 -8.15 -6.95 -11.96
N ILE A 70 -7.13 -7.82 -12.01
CA ILE A 70 -6.11 -7.86 -13.08
C ILE A 70 -6.73 -7.90 -14.47
N ASP A 71 -7.65 -8.84 -14.70
CA ASP A 71 -8.22 -9.06 -16.03
C ASP A 71 -9.14 -7.89 -16.46
N GLN A 72 -9.87 -7.30 -15.51
CA GLN A 72 -10.77 -6.18 -15.76
C GLN A 72 -10.00 -4.92 -16.16
N GLU A 73 -8.89 -4.64 -15.46
CA GLU A 73 -8.01 -3.50 -15.76
C GLU A 73 -7.38 -3.64 -17.17
N ARG A 74 -6.83 -4.82 -17.52
CA ARG A 74 -6.25 -5.06 -18.85
C ARG A 74 -7.29 -4.96 -19.96
N ALA A 75 -8.48 -5.54 -19.74
CA ALA A 75 -9.57 -5.47 -20.70
C ALA A 75 -9.99 -4.02 -20.96
N ARG A 76 -10.15 -3.22 -19.90
CA ARG A 76 -10.49 -1.81 -20.00
C ARG A 76 -9.41 -0.98 -20.69
N ALA A 77 -8.14 -1.19 -20.37
CA ALA A 77 -7.02 -0.50 -21.01
C ALA A 77 -6.98 -0.77 -22.52
N LYS A 78 -7.22 -2.02 -22.93
CA LYS A 78 -7.33 -2.40 -24.33
C LYS A 78 -8.55 -1.80 -25.02
N GLU A 79 -9.70 -1.78 -24.36
CA GLU A 79 -10.95 -1.21 -24.90
C GLU A 79 -10.87 0.30 -25.12
N LEU A 80 -10.30 1.03 -24.15
CA LEU A 80 -10.22 2.50 -24.17
C LEU A 80 -8.91 3.03 -24.79
N GLY A 81 -7.95 2.15 -25.09
CA GLY A 81 -6.71 2.49 -25.79
C GLY A 81 -5.69 3.27 -24.96
N TYR A 82 -5.69 3.13 -23.63
CA TYR A 82 -4.68 3.72 -22.75
C TYR A 82 -3.64 2.69 -22.28
N GLU A 83 -2.55 3.16 -21.69
CA GLU A 83 -1.49 2.28 -21.19
C GLU A 83 -2.00 1.36 -20.08
N ASP A 84 -1.66 0.07 -20.17
CA ASP A 84 -1.97 -0.91 -19.12
C ASP A 84 -1.35 -0.48 -17.77
N PRO A 85 -2.17 -0.21 -16.73
CA PRO A 85 -1.67 0.27 -15.44
C PRO A 85 -1.01 -0.84 -14.61
N ILE A 86 -1.09 -2.10 -15.06
CA ILE A 86 -0.64 -3.27 -14.31
C ILE A 86 0.82 -3.58 -14.59
N CYS A 87 1.53 -4.09 -13.59
CA CYS A 87 2.84 -4.72 -13.74
C CYS A 87 2.85 -5.77 -14.85
N THR A 88 4.00 -5.96 -15.49
CA THR A 88 4.15 -6.85 -16.66
C THR A 88 3.78 -8.30 -16.35
N ASP A 89 4.17 -8.78 -15.17
CA ASP A 89 4.04 -10.16 -14.76
C ASP A 89 4.00 -10.32 -13.23
N PHE A 90 3.92 -11.57 -12.78
CA PHE A 90 3.89 -11.93 -11.36
C PHE A 90 5.16 -11.49 -10.61
N ASN A 91 6.34 -11.60 -11.22
CA ASN A 91 7.60 -11.23 -10.58
C ASN A 91 7.70 -9.71 -10.44
N ALA A 92 7.29 -8.95 -11.46
CA ALA A 92 7.17 -7.50 -11.37
C ALA A 92 6.22 -7.06 -10.25
N THR A 93 5.08 -7.76 -10.10
CA THR A 93 4.13 -7.52 -8.99
C THR A 93 4.74 -7.86 -7.63
N THR A 94 5.52 -8.96 -7.55
CA THR A 94 6.24 -9.33 -6.31
C THR A 94 7.26 -8.26 -5.93
N LEU A 95 8.08 -7.79 -6.87
CA LEU A 95 9.06 -6.72 -6.64
C LEU A 95 8.38 -5.41 -6.21
N MET A 96 7.24 -5.06 -6.82
CA MET A 96 6.45 -3.91 -6.40
C MET A 96 5.92 -4.07 -4.97
N TYR A 97 5.42 -5.24 -4.60
CA TYR A 97 4.95 -5.54 -3.24
C TYR A 97 6.07 -5.42 -2.22
N GLU A 98 7.21 -6.04 -2.49
CA GLU A 98 8.40 -5.99 -1.62
C GLU A 98 8.92 -4.55 -1.48
N SER A 99 8.96 -3.79 -2.58
CA SER A 99 9.36 -2.37 -2.56
C SER A 99 8.41 -1.54 -1.70
N CYS A 100 7.10 -1.72 -1.85
CA CYS A 100 6.11 -1.05 -1.00
C CYS A 100 6.30 -1.39 0.47
N LEU A 101 6.48 -2.68 0.80
CA LEU A 101 6.72 -3.11 2.17
C LEU A 101 8.00 -2.49 2.74
N GLU A 102 9.10 -2.49 1.99
CA GLU A 102 10.34 -1.88 2.42
C GLU A 102 10.19 -0.37 2.69
N GLU A 103 9.45 0.35 1.84
CA GLU A 103 9.18 1.78 2.08
C GLU A 103 8.37 2.01 3.36
N VAL A 104 7.35 1.20 3.63
CA VAL A 104 6.59 1.31 4.89
C VAL A 104 7.46 0.98 6.10
N LEU A 105 8.27 -0.09 6.03
CA LEU A 105 9.18 -0.46 7.13
C LEU A 105 10.24 0.63 7.38
N LYS A 106 10.77 1.27 6.33
CA LYS A 106 11.67 2.43 6.45
C LYS A 106 10.95 3.59 7.14
N ALA A 107 9.69 3.85 6.82
CA ALA A 107 8.91 4.90 7.48
C ALA A 107 8.67 4.58 8.97
N ILE A 108 8.32 3.33 9.31
CA ILE A 108 8.13 2.89 10.71
C ILE A 108 9.40 3.12 11.54
N LYS A 109 10.58 2.85 10.98
CA LYS A 109 11.86 3.08 11.68
C LYS A 109 12.18 4.55 11.95
N LYS A 110 11.61 5.47 11.16
CA LYS A 110 11.87 6.91 11.26
C LYS A 110 10.87 7.65 12.13
N CYS A 111 9.74 7.03 12.47
CA CYS A 111 8.66 7.66 13.22
C CYS A 111 8.53 7.08 14.63
N LYS A 112 7.62 7.65 15.43
CA LYS A 112 7.29 7.08 16.74
C LYS A 112 6.60 5.72 16.56
N THR A 113 6.80 4.82 17.52
CA THR A 113 6.14 3.51 17.52
C THR A 113 4.62 3.65 17.33
N GLY A 114 4.08 2.92 16.36
CA GLY A 114 2.65 2.92 16.04
C GLY A 114 2.19 4.04 15.10
N GLN A 115 2.99 5.09 14.89
CA GLN A 115 2.64 6.21 14.01
C GLN A 115 2.46 5.79 12.54
N VAL A 116 3.15 4.74 12.13
CA VAL A 116 2.91 4.04 10.87
C VAL A 116 2.60 2.58 11.21
N SER A 117 1.53 2.05 10.63
CA SER A 117 1.09 0.66 10.80
C SER A 117 0.86 0.01 9.44
N VAL A 118 1.28 -1.26 9.31
CA VAL A 118 1.13 -2.02 8.07
C VAL A 118 0.46 -3.37 8.31
N MET A 119 -0.46 -3.73 7.42
CA MET A 119 -1.05 -5.06 7.32
C MET A 119 -0.56 -5.73 6.02
N ILE A 120 0.08 -6.89 6.16
CA ILE A 120 0.58 -7.69 5.03
C ILE A 120 -0.49 -8.73 4.69
N ALA A 121 -1.22 -8.51 3.59
CA ALA A 121 -2.25 -9.43 3.13
C ALA A 121 -1.74 -10.23 1.93
N SER A 122 -1.26 -11.45 2.20
CA SER A 122 -0.76 -12.39 1.19
C SER A 122 -0.92 -13.83 1.67
N HIS A 123 -1.20 -14.74 0.74
CA HIS A 123 -1.14 -16.20 0.94
C HIS A 123 0.11 -16.83 0.31
N ASN A 124 0.96 -16.04 -0.35
CA ASN A 124 2.22 -16.52 -0.92
C ASN A 124 3.28 -16.62 0.17
N GLU A 125 3.79 -17.84 0.37
CA GLU A 125 4.76 -18.16 1.43
C GLU A 125 6.01 -17.29 1.34
N ASP A 126 6.61 -17.14 0.16
CA ASP A 126 7.82 -16.35 -0.03
C ASP A 126 7.62 -14.89 0.41
N THR A 127 6.46 -14.30 0.09
CA THR A 127 6.11 -12.94 0.50
C THR A 127 6.00 -12.82 2.02
N VAL A 128 5.41 -13.84 2.67
CA VAL A 128 5.30 -13.88 4.14
C VAL A 128 6.68 -14.04 4.78
N GLN A 129 7.50 -14.96 4.27
CA GLN A 129 8.87 -15.18 4.75
C GLN A 129 9.75 -13.93 4.58
N PHE A 130 9.66 -13.27 3.42
CA PHE A 130 10.33 -11.99 3.17
C PHE A 130 9.93 -10.94 4.20
N ALA A 131 8.63 -10.80 4.45
CA ALA A 131 8.13 -9.82 5.40
C ALA A 131 8.57 -10.10 6.85
N LEU A 132 8.55 -11.37 7.28
CA LEU A 132 9.06 -11.78 8.59
C LEU A 132 10.55 -11.50 8.73
N LYS A 133 11.34 -11.88 7.71
CA LYS A 133 12.79 -11.63 7.69
C LYS A 133 13.10 -10.16 7.82
N LYS A 134 12.38 -9.28 7.12
CA LYS A 134 12.57 -7.82 7.18
C LYS A 134 12.07 -7.22 8.50
N SER A 135 10.98 -7.74 9.05
CA SER A 135 10.40 -7.27 10.31
C SER A 135 11.23 -7.66 11.53
N SER A 136 11.94 -8.79 11.50
CA SER A 136 12.87 -9.18 12.58
C SER A 136 13.92 -8.10 12.86
N TRP A 137 14.32 -7.33 11.85
CA TRP A 137 15.25 -6.20 12.00
C TRP A 137 14.66 -4.98 12.71
N LEU A 138 13.33 -4.91 12.91
CA LEU A 138 12.71 -3.86 13.72
C LEU A 138 12.83 -4.14 15.24
N PHE A 139 12.98 -5.41 15.63
CA PHE A 139 13.00 -5.82 17.05
C PHE A 139 14.42 -6.03 17.61
N CYS A 140 15.46 -6.03 16.76
CA CYS A 140 16.86 -6.01 17.20
C CYS A 140 17.34 -4.57 17.43
N ILE A 141 16.86 -3.94 18.49
CA ILE A 141 17.41 -2.74 19.14
C ILE A 141 17.21 -2.93 20.64
#